data_AF-A0A3M0A023-F1
#
_entry.id   AF-A0A3M0A023-F1
#
_cell.length_a   1.000
_cell.length_b   1.000
_cell.length_c   1.000
_cell.angle_alpha   90.00
_cell.angle_beta   90.00
_cell.angle_gamma   90.00
#
_symmetry.space_group_name_H-M   'P 1'
#
loop_
_entity.id
_entity.type
_entity.pdbx_description
1 polymer ?
#
loop_
_entity_poly.entity_id
_entity_poly.type
_entity_poly.pdbx_seq_one_letter_code
_entity_poly.pdbx_strand_id
1 'polypeptide(L)'
;MKKLIIAALLVAGITTYAQEKKELSTKPKMERITPEQRQERQLEKMTSELSLGTKQQQQVNEILTEQNAKRKKMMNNVKATKQEMKIKRAESKKRMQEERLLMEGKMKAILSPEQFDAWKTNQEKKREKTERRMKERMQKRMKGEMKN
;
A
#
# COMPACT_ATOMS: atom_id res chain seq x y z
N MET A 1 -35.32 -38.52 -7.58
CA MET A 1 -35.19 -39.88 -6.97
C MET A 1 -33.70 -40.10 -6.66
N LYS A 2 -33.16 -39.52 -5.57
CA LYS A 2 -32.78 -40.22 -4.32
C LYS A 2 -32.33 -41.66 -4.56
N LYS A 3 -31.03 -41.97 -4.34
CA LYS A 3 -30.36 -42.96 -3.44
C LYS A 3 -28.84 -42.70 -3.63
N LEU A 4 -27.89 -42.66 -2.69
CA LEU A 4 -27.71 -43.22 -1.35
C LEU A 4 -26.77 -42.30 -0.54
N ILE A 5 -27.09 -42.13 0.74
CA ILE A 5 -26.16 -41.75 1.82
C ILE A 5 -25.48 -43.06 2.28
N ILE A 6 -24.36 -42.94 3.03
CA ILE A 6 -23.65 -43.96 3.85
C ILE A 6 -22.41 -44.51 3.09
N ALA A 7 -21.15 -44.47 3.57
CA ALA A 7 -20.51 -44.47 4.89
C ALA A 7 -19.19 -43.67 4.81
N ALA A 8 -18.83 -42.78 5.75
CA ALA A 8 -18.22 -43.03 7.06
C ALA A 8 -16.85 -43.74 7.01
N LEU A 9 -15.86 -43.11 7.67
CA LEU A 9 -14.53 -43.58 8.10
C LEU A 9 -13.35 -43.43 7.11
N LEU A 10 -12.58 -42.35 7.29
CA LEU A 10 -11.21 -42.45 7.81
C LEU A 10 -10.63 -41.05 8.07
N VAL A 11 -10.80 -40.60 9.31
CA VAL A 11 -9.98 -39.57 9.94
C VAL A 11 -8.56 -40.14 10.07
N ALA A 12 -7.62 -39.70 9.23
CA ALA A 12 -6.18 -39.64 9.50
C ALA A 12 -5.44 -39.17 8.24
N GLY A 13 -5.39 -37.86 8.01
CA GLY A 13 -4.59 -37.28 6.94
C GLY A 13 -4.20 -35.83 7.17
N ILE A 14 -4.32 -35.32 8.40
CA ILE A 14 -3.79 -34.01 8.78
C ILE A 14 -2.51 -34.25 9.57
N THR A 15 -1.45 -34.68 8.89
CA THR A 15 -0.10 -34.57 9.42
C THR A 15 0.68 -33.60 8.54
N THR A 16 0.56 -32.33 8.93
CA THR A 16 1.63 -31.35 8.92
C THR A 16 2.34 -31.10 7.58
N TYR A 17 1.85 -30.11 6.82
CA TYR A 17 2.78 -29.19 6.17
C TYR A 17 3.53 -28.49 7.30
N ALA A 18 4.64 -29.11 7.71
CA ALA A 18 5.67 -28.42 8.45
C ALA A 18 6.06 -27.23 7.58
N GLN A 19 5.57 -26.04 7.94
CA GLN A 19 6.32 -24.81 7.66
C GLN A 19 7.62 -24.95 8.44
N GLU A 20 8.54 -25.72 7.88
CA GLU A 20 9.93 -25.72 8.23
C GLU A 20 10.32 -24.25 8.19
N LYS A 21 10.65 -23.75 9.39
CA LYS A 21 11.02 -22.37 9.63
C LYS A 21 12.30 -22.13 8.85
N LYS A 22 12.17 -21.76 7.58
CA LYS A 22 13.28 -21.27 6.77
C LYS A 22 13.90 -20.12 7.54
N GLU A 23 15.15 -20.35 7.90
CA GLU A 23 16.00 -19.42 8.63
C GLU A 23 15.89 -18.01 8.06
N LEU A 24 15.88 -17.07 8.99
CA LEU A 24 15.59 -15.67 8.77
C LEU A 24 16.79 -14.93 8.16
N SER A 25 17.37 -15.40 7.05
CA SER A 25 18.53 -14.73 6.46
C SER A 25 18.76 -15.12 5.00
N THR A 26 17.86 -14.69 4.13
CA THR A 26 18.12 -14.25 2.74
C THR A 26 16.77 -14.13 2.05
N LYS A 27 16.06 -13.02 2.30
CA LYS A 27 15.04 -12.61 1.33
C LYS A 27 15.81 -12.45 0.01
N PRO A 28 15.42 -13.14 -1.08
CA PRO A 28 16.03 -12.88 -2.38
C PRO A 28 15.97 -11.38 -2.59
N LYS A 29 17.08 -10.77 -3.06
CA LYS A 29 17.11 -9.36 -3.43
C LYS A 29 15.98 -9.17 -4.45
N MET A 30 14.79 -8.77 -3.99
CA MET A 30 13.70 -8.42 -4.87
C MET A 30 14.30 -7.39 -5.81
N GLU A 31 14.31 -7.69 -7.11
CA GLU A 31 14.76 -6.75 -8.11
C GLU A 31 14.08 -5.42 -7.81
N ARG A 32 14.90 -4.39 -7.64
CA ARG A 32 14.39 -3.08 -7.25
C ARG A 32 13.54 -2.59 -8.40
N ILE A 33 12.22 -2.75 -8.26
CA ILE A 33 11.25 -2.24 -9.20
C ILE A 33 11.61 -0.78 -9.50
N THR A 34 11.86 -0.48 -10.78
CA THR A 34 12.25 0.87 -11.21
C THR A 34 11.14 1.87 -10.90
N PRO A 35 11.43 3.15 -10.70
CA PRO A 35 10.41 4.17 -10.47
C PRO A 35 9.33 4.19 -11.57
N GLU A 36 9.74 3.95 -12.82
CA GLU A 36 8.86 3.85 -14.00
C GLU A 36 7.94 2.63 -13.90
N GLN A 37 8.48 1.44 -13.62
CA GLN A 37 7.66 0.22 -13.43
C GLN A 37 6.69 0.33 -12.24
N ARG A 38 6.98 1.17 -11.24
CA ARG A 38 6.03 1.45 -10.15
C ARG A 38 4.90 2.35 -10.60
N GLN A 39 5.22 3.34 -11.43
CA GLN A 39 4.25 4.25 -12.01
C GLN A 39 3.28 3.50 -12.92
N GLU A 40 3.80 2.68 -13.84
CA GLU A 40 3.00 1.85 -14.73
C GLU A 40 2.05 0.94 -13.94
N ARG A 41 2.58 0.20 -12.96
CA ARG A 41 1.73 -0.63 -12.09
C ARG A 41 0.70 0.16 -11.30
N GLN A 42 1.04 1.37 -10.86
CA GLN A 42 0.09 2.22 -10.16
C GLN A 42 -1.02 2.69 -11.11
N LEU A 43 -0.67 3.06 -12.34
CA LEU A 43 -1.62 3.45 -13.38
C LEU A 43 -2.53 2.27 -13.73
N GLU A 44 -1.96 1.12 -14.07
CA GLU A 44 -2.69 -0.12 -14.40
C GLU A 44 -3.67 -0.53 -13.29
N LYS A 45 -3.21 -0.41 -12.03
CA LYS A 45 -4.05 -0.69 -10.88
C LYS A 45 -5.21 0.30 -10.74
N MET A 46 -4.99 1.60 -10.97
CA MET A 46 -6.09 2.57 -10.94
C MET A 46 -7.03 2.40 -12.12
N THR A 47 -6.50 2.06 -13.30
CA THR A 47 -7.27 1.73 -14.48
C THR A 47 -8.19 0.55 -14.23
N SER A 48 -7.69 -0.53 -13.62
CA SER A 48 -8.52 -1.69 -13.28
C SER A 48 -9.49 -1.43 -12.12
N GLU A 49 -9.08 -0.68 -11.08
CA GLU A 49 -9.94 -0.36 -9.93
C GLU A 49 -11.08 0.61 -10.30
N LEU A 50 -10.88 1.51 -11.27
CA LEU A 50 -11.82 2.60 -11.60
C LEU A 50 -12.34 2.56 -13.04
N SER A 51 -11.91 1.57 -13.84
CA SER A 51 -12.23 1.47 -15.26
C SER A 51 -11.90 2.77 -16.03
N LEU A 52 -10.67 3.26 -15.90
CA LEU A 52 -10.24 4.53 -16.51
C LEU A 52 -10.18 4.43 -18.04
N GLY A 53 -10.73 5.42 -18.74
CA GLY A 53 -10.61 5.55 -20.20
C GLY A 53 -9.23 6.08 -20.64
N THR A 54 -8.87 5.92 -21.91
CA THR A 54 -7.53 6.26 -22.45
C THR A 54 -7.09 7.69 -22.16
N LYS A 55 -8.00 8.67 -22.31
CA LYS A 55 -7.71 10.08 -22.00
C LYS A 55 -7.44 10.29 -20.50
N GLN A 56 -8.22 9.64 -19.64
CA GLN A 56 -8.03 9.71 -18.18
C GLN A 56 -6.71 9.05 -17.77
N GLN A 57 -6.34 7.93 -18.40
CA GLN A 57 -5.07 7.25 -18.13
C GLN A 57 -3.86 8.15 -18.44
N GLN A 58 -3.89 8.88 -19.57
CA GLN A 58 -2.84 9.83 -19.92
C GLN A 58 -2.71 10.94 -18.87
N GLN A 59 -3.82 11.58 -18.49
CA GLN A 59 -3.81 12.64 -17.49
C GLN A 59 -3.36 12.15 -16.11
N VAL A 60 -3.77 10.95 -15.72
CA VAL A 60 -3.35 10.32 -14.46
C VAL A 60 -1.85 9.98 -14.50
N ASN A 61 -1.33 9.54 -15.64
CA ASN A 61 0.09 9.25 -15.82
C ASN A 61 0.96 10.50 -15.62
N GLU A 62 0.54 11.65 -16.14
CA GLU A 62 1.21 12.94 -15.93
C GLU A 62 1.25 13.29 -14.43
N ILE A 63 0.12 13.16 -13.74
CA ILE A 63 0.03 13.41 -12.29
C ILE A 63 0.99 12.50 -11.51
N LEU A 64 1.06 11.21 -11.86
CA LEU A 64 1.98 10.27 -11.21
C LEU A 64 3.45 10.63 -11.44
N THR A 65 3.78 11.12 -12.63
CA THR A 65 5.13 11.56 -12.99
C THR A 65 5.57 12.74 -12.13
N GLU A 66 4.73 13.77 -12.03
CA GLU A 66 4.97 14.92 -11.15
C GLU A 66 5.15 14.51 -9.68
N GLN A 67 4.27 13.61 -9.21
CA GLN A 67 4.33 13.11 -7.84
C GLN A 67 5.63 12.34 -7.58
N ASN A 68 6.07 11.51 -8.52
CA ASN A 68 7.31 10.75 -8.42
C ASN A 68 8.53 11.67 -8.41
N ALA A 69 8.58 12.69 -9.27
CA ALA A 69 9.63 13.69 -9.28
C ALA A 69 9.71 14.44 -7.93
N LYS A 70 8.55 14.83 -7.38
CA LYS A 70 8.49 15.52 -6.07
C LYS A 70 8.96 14.61 -4.93
N ARG A 71 8.55 13.34 -4.91
CA ARG A 71 9.01 12.36 -3.92
C ARG A 71 10.52 12.13 -4.00
N LYS A 72 11.08 12.03 -5.21
CA LYS A 72 12.53 11.87 -5.42
C LYS A 72 13.32 13.04 -4.82
N LYS A 73 12.85 14.28 -5.03
CA LYS A 73 13.45 15.49 -4.42
C LYS A 73 13.39 15.45 -2.89
N MET A 74 12.29 14.97 -2.30
CA MET A 74 12.17 14.88 -0.85
C MET A 74 13.07 13.79 -0.24
N MET A 75 13.20 12.62 -0.89
CA MET A 75 13.99 11.50 -0.36
C MET A 75 15.49 11.82 -0.33
N ASN A 76 15.99 12.61 -1.28
CA ASN A 76 17.40 12.98 -1.35
C ASN A 76 17.84 13.98 -0.26
N ASN A 77 16.90 14.63 0.43
CA ASN A 77 17.17 15.71 1.39
C ASN A 77 17.20 15.25 2.87
N VAL A 78 17.28 13.95 3.15
CA VAL A 78 17.22 13.43 4.52
C VAL A 78 18.61 13.26 5.12
N LYS A 79 19.22 14.38 5.52
CA LYS A 79 20.26 14.43 6.57
C LYS A 79 19.80 15.47 7.60
N ALA A 80 19.19 15.03 8.70
CA ALA A 80 18.70 15.94 9.74
C ALA A 80 18.91 15.34 11.13
N THR A 81 19.27 16.19 12.08
CA THR A 81 19.46 15.81 13.50
C THR A 81 18.12 15.47 14.17
N LYS A 82 18.12 14.75 15.30
CA LYS A 82 16.88 14.33 16.01
C LYS A 82 15.94 15.51 16.36
N GLN A 83 16.49 16.68 16.63
CA GLN A 83 15.73 17.86 17.05
C GLN A 83 15.09 18.57 15.84
N GLU A 84 15.84 18.74 14.75
CA GLU A 84 15.31 19.18 13.46
C GLU A 84 14.24 18.21 12.93
N MET A 85 14.40 16.91 13.17
CA MET A 85 13.43 15.89 12.76
C MET A 85 12.06 16.08 13.41
N LYS A 86 11.97 16.61 14.64
CA LYS A 86 10.66 16.88 15.28
C LYS A 86 9.94 18.07 14.62
N ILE A 87 10.66 19.16 14.36
CA ILE A 87 10.14 20.35 13.68
C ILE A 87 9.75 20.01 12.23
N LYS A 88 10.68 19.38 11.49
CA LYS A 88 10.44 18.87 10.14
C LYS A 88 9.27 17.88 10.07
N ARG A 89 8.98 17.14 11.14
CA ARG A 89 7.84 16.20 11.18
C ARG A 89 6.50 16.92 11.21
N ALA A 90 6.38 18.01 11.98
CA ALA A 90 5.14 18.80 12.03
C ALA A 90 4.90 19.52 10.69
N GLU A 91 5.94 20.17 10.15
CA GLU A 91 5.89 20.83 8.84
C GLU A 91 5.61 19.83 7.69
N SER A 92 6.29 18.67 7.72
CA SER A 92 6.05 17.63 6.73
C SER A 92 4.64 17.06 6.80
N LYS A 93 3.99 17.05 7.98
CA LYS A 93 2.60 16.61 8.10
C LYS A 93 1.66 17.59 7.40
N LYS A 94 1.85 18.89 7.60
CA LYS A 94 1.08 19.94 6.90
C LYS A 94 1.28 19.85 5.38
N ARG A 95 2.54 19.79 4.93
CA ARG A 95 2.88 19.65 3.50
C ARG A 95 2.24 18.39 2.88
N MET A 96 2.23 17.27 3.60
CA MET A 96 1.57 16.04 3.13
C MET A 96 0.05 16.18 3.05
N GLN A 97 -0.60 16.98 3.91
CA GLN A 97 -2.04 17.23 3.84
C GLN A 97 -2.37 18.12 2.65
N GLU A 98 -1.62 19.20 2.43
CA GLU A 98 -1.76 20.07 1.27
C GLU A 98 -1.57 19.30 -0.05
N GLU A 99 -0.54 18.46 -0.13
CA GLU A 99 -0.32 17.60 -1.29
C GLU A 99 -1.46 16.62 -1.55
N ARG A 100 -2.10 16.10 -0.50
CA ARG A 100 -3.27 15.24 -0.65
C ARG A 100 -4.45 16.02 -1.20
N LEU A 101 -4.70 17.23 -0.71
CA LEU A 101 -5.80 18.07 -1.21
C LEU A 101 -5.57 18.48 -2.66
N LEU A 102 -4.34 18.86 -3.02
CA LEU A 102 -3.96 19.16 -4.40
C LEU A 102 -4.16 17.94 -5.31
N MET A 103 -3.69 16.77 -4.88
CA MET A 103 -3.88 15.52 -5.62
C MET A 103 -5.37 15.19 -5.78
N GLU A 104 -6.14 15.33 -4.71
CA GLU A 104 -7.58 15.08 -4.72
C GLU A 104 -8.30 16.01 -5.70
N GLY A 105 -7.94 17.30 -5.73
CA GLY A 105 -8.47 18.25 -6.71
C GLY A 105 -8.15 17.85 -8.15
N LYS A 106 -6.90 17.47 -8.43
CA LYS A 106 -6.49 16.99 -9.77
C LYS A 106 -7.25 15.72 -10.17
N MET A 107 -7.41 14.77 -9.26
CA MET A 107 -8.16 13.53 -9.53
C MET A 107 -9.65 13.80 -9.74
N LYS A 108 -10.25 14.71 -8.96
CA LYS A 108 -11.67 15.09 -9.11
C LYS A 108 -11.96 15.74 -10.46
N ALA A 109 -10.99 16.44 -11.05
CA ALA A 109 -11.13 17.06 -12.37
C ALA A 109 -11.07 16.05 -13.54
N ILE A 110 -10.49 14.86 -13.33
CA ILE A 110 -10.27 13.85 -14.38
C ILE A 110 -11.27 12.69 -14.27
N LEU A 111 -11.64 12.32 -13.04
CA LEU A 111 -12.54 11.21 -12.76
C LEU A 111 -14.00 11.66 -12.82
N SER A 112 -14.89 10.75 -13.25
CA SER A 112 -16.33 10.94 -13.03
C SER A 112 -16.65 10.93 -11.53
N PRO A 113 -17.82 11.45 -11.10
CA PRO A 113 -18.23 11.42 -9.70
C PRO A 113 -18.18 10.01 -9.08
N GLU A 114 -18.71 9.01 -9.80
CA GLU A 114 -18.71 7.61 -9.35
C GLU A 114 -17.29 7.04 -9.22
N GLN A 115 -16.42 7.33 -10.19
CA GLN A 115 -15.01 6.91 -10.15
C GLN A 115 -14.26 7.59 -9.01
N PHE A 116 -14.57 8.86 -8.72
CA PHE A 116 -13.96 9.60 -7.63
C PHE A 116 -14.35 9.03 -6.27
N ASP A 117 -15.62 8.67 -6.06
CA ASP A 117 -16.09 8.06 -4.82
C ASP A 117 -15.50 6.66 -4.60
N ALA A 118 -15.40 5.86 -5.68
CA ALA A 118 -14.70 4.58 -5.66
C ALA A 118 -13.21 4.77 -5.31
N TRP A 119 -12.56 5.79 -5.88
CA TRP A 119 -11.18 6.13 -5.58
C TRP A 119 -10.99 6.55 -4.12
N LYS A 120 -11.87 7.41 -3.57
CA LYS A 120 -11.83 7.83 -2.15
C LYS A 120 -11.99 6.64 -1.21
N THR A 121 -12.95 5.76 -1.49
CA THR A 121 -13.17 4.52 -0.74
C THR A 121 -11.93 3.62 -0.76
N ASN A 122 -11.29 3.47 -1.92
CA ASN A 122 -10.07 2.70 -2.05
C ASN A 122 -8.89 3.32 -1.29
N GLN A 123 -8.78 4.65 -1.26
CA GLN A 123 -7.78 5.35 -0.44
C GLN A 123 -7.99 5.13 1.06
N GLU A 124 -9.24 5.18 1.52
CA GLU A 124 -9.59 4.96 2.92
C GLU A 124 -9.26 3.53 3.36
N LYS A 125 -9.67 2.52 2.57
CA LYS A 125 -9.30 1.11 2.82
C LYS A 125 -7.79 0.90 2.87
N LYS A 126 -7.04 1.54 1.96
CA LYS A 126 -5.56 1.49 1.96
C LYS A 126 -4.98 2.13 3.22
N ARG A 127 -5.55 3.25 3.68
CA ARG A 127 -5.15 3.95 4.91
C ARG A 127 -5.42 3.10 6.15
N GLU A 128 -6.63 2.58 6.31
CA GLU A 128 -7.02 1.73 7.44
C GLU A 128 -6.13 0.49 7.54
N LYS A 129 -5.90 -0.20 6.40
CA LYS A 129 -4.99 -1.35 6.34
C LYS A 129 -3.56 -0.99 6.77
N THR A 130 -3.10 0.21 6.41
CA THR A 130 -1.76 0.70 6.79
C THR A 130 -1.70 1.01 8.28
N GLU A 131 -2.72 1.68 8.82
CA GLU A 131 -2.83 2.00 10.25
C GLU A 131 -2.89 0.72 11.11
N ARG A 132 -3.69 -0.27 10.69
CA ARG A 132 -3.78 -1.58 11.35
C ARG A 132 -2.42 -2.28 11.39
N ARG A 133 -1.73 -2.35 10.25
CA ARG A 133 -0.37 -2.93 10.16
C ARG A 133 0.65 -2.19 11.03
N MET A 134 0.53 -0.86 11.15
CA MET A 134 1.41 -0.07 12.03
C MET A 134 1.13 -0.39 13.51
N LYS A 135 -0.13 -0.46 13.92
CA LYS A 135 -0.54 -0.85 15.28
C LYS A 135 -0.05 -2.25 15.63
N GLU A 136 -0.26 -3.24 14.74
CA GLU A 136 0.22 -4.62 14.92
C GLU A 136 1.75 -4.67 15.10
N ARG A 137 2.51 -3.93 14.29
CA ARG A 137 3.97 -3.86 14.41
C ARG A 137 4.40 -3.24 15.74
N MET A 138 3.73 -2.18 16.20
CA MET A 138 4.02 -1.54 17.48
C MET A 138 3.73 -2.49 18.65
N GLN A 139 2.59 -3.16 18.64
CA GLN A 139 2.24 -4.16 19.66
C GLN A 139 3.24 -5.32 19.72
N LYS A 140 3.70 -5.82 18.56
CA LYS A 140 4.73 -6.87 18.51
C LYS A 140 6.06 -6.40 19.09
N ARG A 141 6.46 -5.15 18.84
CA ARG A 141 7.68 -4.56 19.43
C ARG A 141 7.57 -4.44 20.96
N MET A 142 6.46 -3.88 21.46
CA MET A 142 6.24 -3.76 22.90
C MET A 142 6.19 -5.13 23.61
N LYS A 143 5.56 -6.14 23.00
CA LYS A 143 5.55 -7.52 23.54
C LYS A 143 6.91 -8.21 23.48
N GLY A 144 7.77 -7.86 22.52
CA GLY A 144 9.14 -8.37 22.45
C GLY A 144 10.05 -7.71 23.48
N GLU A 145 9.87 -6.41 23.71
CA GLU A 145 10.60 -5.64 24.72
C GLU A 145 10.21 -6.02 26.16
N MET A 146 8.97 -6.47 26.41
CA MET A 146 8.54 -7.00 27.72
C MET A 146 9.01 -8.43 28.04
N LYS A 147 9.57 -9.14 27.05
CA LYS A 147 10.01 -10.55 27.22
C LYS A 147 11.53 -10.70 27.35
N ASN A 148 12.27 -9.60 27.23
CA ASN A 148 13.71 -9.49 27.48
C ASN A 148 13.93 -8.66 28.74
#